data_AF-A0A7C1TZP5-F1
#
_entry.id   AF-A0A7C1TZP5-F1
#
_cell.length_a   1.000
_cell.length_b   1.000
_cell.length_c   1.000
_cell.angle_alpha   90.00
_cell.angle_beta   90.00
_cell.angle_gamma   90.00
#
_symmetry.space_group_name_H-M   'P 1'
#
loop_
_entity.id
_entity.type
_entity.pdbx_description
1 polymer ?
#
loop_
_entity_poly.entity_id
_entity_poly.type
_entity_poly.pdbx_seq_one_letter_code
_entity_poly.pdbx_strand_id
1 'polypeptide(L)'
;APEMAYFECLHELKLIVDLMYEGGIANMNYSISNNAEYGEYVTGPRVINDESRWAMKEALHNIQTGEYAKRFILEGQANYPEMTAHRRLNAAHPIEQVGAKLRKMMPWIEKIVDTSKN
;
A
#
# COMPACT_ATOMS: atom_id res chain seq x y z
N ALA A 1 -11.51 9.35 -14.49
CA ALA A 1 -12.64 8.79 -13.70
C ALA A 1 -12.06 8.08 -12.48
N PRO A 2 -12.72 8.12 -11.31
CA PRO A 2 -12.19 7.51 -10.08
C PRO A 2 -12.00 5.98 -10.20
N GLU A 3 -12.78 5.32 -11.07
CA GLU A 3 -12.64 3.90 -11.39
C GLU A 3 -11.30 3.60 -12.08
N MET A 4 -10.89 4.44 -13.04
CA MET A 4 -9.58 4.30 -13.71
C MET A 4 -8.44 4.46 -12.70
N ALA A 5 -8.54 5.45 -11.80
CA ALA A 5 -7.53 5.62 -10.76
C ALA A 5 -7.41 4.39 -9.84
N TYR A 6 -8.52 3.72 -9.54
CA TYR A 6 -8.49 2.47 -8.77
C TYR A 6 -7.78 1.34 -9.52
N PHE A 7 -8.03 1.20 -10.83
CA PHE A 7 -7.37 0.18 -11.64
C PHE A 7 -5.85 0.40 -11.67
N GLU A 8 -5.44 1.59 -12.08
CA GLU A 8 -4.02 1.95 -12.31
C GLU A 8 -3.19 2.05 -11.02
N CYS A 9 -3.81 2.44 -9.89
CA CYS A 9 -3.07 2.70 -8.64
C CYS A 9 -3.23 1.62 -7.56
N LEU A 10 -4.12 0.63 -7.75
CA LEU A 10 -4.30 -0.45 -6.77
C LEU A 10 -4.56 -1.82 -7.41
N HIS A 11 -5.50 -1.92 -8.35
CA HIS A 11 -5.86 -3.24 -8.91
C HIS A 11 -4.68 -3.90 -9.62
N GLU A 12 -3.99 -3.14 -10.48
CA GLU A 12 -2.86 -3.66 -11.27
C GLU A 12 -1.57 -3.83 -10.46
N LEU A 13 -1.48 -3.22 -9.29
CA LEU A 13 -0.34 -3.40 -8.39
C LEU A 13 -0.13 -4.88 -8.04
N LYS A 14 -1.22 -5.65 -7.89
CA LYS A 14 -1.14 -7.09 -7.63
C LYS A 14 -0.37 -7.83 -8.72
N LEU A 15 -0.66 -7.54 -9.99
CA LEU A 15 0.01 -8.19 -11.12
C LEU A 15 1.52 -7.91 -11.12
N ILE A 16 1.91 -6.64 -10.94
CA ILE A 16 3.32 -6.25 -10.89
C ILE A 16 4.06 -6.95 -9.74
N VAL A 17 3.44 -6.99 -8.56
CA VAL A 17 4.02 -7.65 -7.38
C VAL A 17 4.08 -9.17 -7.57
N ASP A 18 3.08 -9.81 -8.18
CA ASP A 18 3.09 -11.24 -8.48
C ASP A 18 4.26 -11.59 -9.44
N LEU A 19 4.47 -10.79 -10.51
CA LEU A 19 5.61 -10.98 -11.42
C LEU A 19 6.97 -10.83 -10.73
N MET A 20 7.09 -9.85 -9.83
CA MET A 20 8.29 -9.67 -9.02
C MET A 20 8.50 -10.84 -8.04
N TYR A 21 7.43 -11.37 -7.46
CA TYR A 21 7.49 -12.50 -6.55
C TYR A 21 7.95 -13.77 -7.27
N GLU A 22 7.43 -14.01 -8.47
CA GLU A 22 7.74 -15.21 -9.26
C GLU A 22 9.14 -15.19 -9.89
N GLY A 23 9.64 -14.01 -10.29
CA GLY A 23 10.88 -13.93 -11.08
C GLY A 23 11.83 -12.76 -10.77
N GLY A 24 11.53 -11.94 -9.77
CA GLY A 24 12.32 -10.75 -9.43
C GLY A 24 12.10 -9.57 -10.38
N ILE A 25 12.79 -8.46 -10.10
CA ILE A 25 12.62 -7.17 -10.80
C ILE A 25 12.94 -7.29 -12.30
N ALA A 26 14.03 -7.98 -12.65
CA ALA A 26 14.42 -8.13 -14.06
C ALA A 26 13.36 -8.89 -14.88
N ASN A 27 12.75 -9.92 -14.31
CA ASN A 27 11.65 -10.66 -14.95
C ASN A 27 10.40 -9.78 -15.09
N MET A 28 10.07 -9.00 -14.06
CA MET A 28 8.97 -8.04 -14.13
C MET A 28 9.19 -7.01 -15.24
N ASN A 29 10.38 -6.41 -15.33
CA ASN A 29 10.72 -5.43 -16.37
C ASN A 29 10.68 -6.05 -17.77
N TYR A 30 11.10 -7.30 -17.93
CA TYR A 30 10.96 -8.03 -19.18
C TYR A 30 9.50 -8.31 -19.58
N SER A 31 8.60 -8.39 -18.59
CA SER A 31 7.18 -8.71 -18.80
C SER A 31 6.29 -7.49 -19.09
N ILE A 32 6.78 -6.27 -18.82
CA ILE A 32 6.06 -5.02 -19.10
C ILE A 32 6.53 -4.39 -20.43
N SER A 33 5.79 -3.38 -20.91
CA SER A 33 6.19 -2.66 -22.12
C SER A 33 7.43 -1.78 -21.89
N ASN A 34 8.23 -1.57 -22.94
CA ASN A 34 9.38 -0.66 -22.90
C ASN A 34 9.01 0.77 -22.43
N ASN A 35 7.78 1.23 -22.70
CA ASN A 35 7.33 2.56 -22.25
C ASN A 35 7.13 2.59 -20.73
N ALA A 36 6.58 1.52 -20.14
CA ALA A 36 6.40 1.41 -18.70
C ALA A 36 7.76 1.27 -17.99
N GLU A 37 8.65 0.42 -18.52
CA GLU A 37 10.01 0.24 -18.00
C GLU A 37 10.81 1.56 -18.03
N TYR A 38 10.78 2.29 -19.15
CA TYR A 38 11.44 3.59 -19.22
C TYR A 38 10.83 4.60 -18.22
N GLY A 39 9.50 4.58 -18.08
CA GLY A 39 8.79 5.39 -17.09
C GLY A 39 9.23 5.09 -15.64
N GLU A 40 9.41 3.82 -15.30
CA GLU A 40 9.95 3.36 -14.01
C GLU A 40 11.33 3.96 -13.76
N TYR A 41 12.26 3.85 -14.71
CA TYR A 41 13.64 4.37 -14.54
C TYR A 41 13.69 5.87 -14.31
N VAL A 42 12.84 6.63 -15.01
CA VAL A 42 12.82 8.09 -14.93
C VAL A 42 12.07 8.61 -13.71
N THR A 43 10.95 7.97 -13.35
CA THR A 43 10.02 8.49 -12.35
C THR A 43 10.17 7.82 -10.99
N GLY A 44 10.53 6.53 -10.96
CA GLY A 44 10.69 5.75 -9.73
C GLY A 44 11.63 6.44 -8.72
N PRO A 45 12.88 6.80 -9.09
CA PRO A 45 13.81 7.51 -8.20
C PRO A 45 13.35 8.92 -7.80
N ARG A 46 12.47 9.57 -8.58
CA ARG A 46 11.90 10.87 -8.23
C ARG A 46 10.84 10.75 -7.14
N VAL A 47 10.10 9.64 -7.11
CA VAL A 47 9.11 9.34 -6.07
C VAL A 47 9.80 8.76 -4.83
N ILE A 48 10.65 7.76 -5.00
CA ILE A 48 11.44 7.14 -3.92
C ILE A 48 12.86 7.72 -3.92
N ASN A 49 12.94 8.94 -3.40
CA ASN A 49 14.12 9.78 -3.36
C ASN A 49 14.91 9.65 -2.03
N ASP A 50 15.90 10.52 -1.83
CA ASP A 50 16.76 10.52 -0.63
C ASP A 50 15.98 10.84 0.64
N GLU A 51 14.98 11.72 0.58
CA GLU A 51 14.09 12.03 1.71
C GLU A 51 13.27 10.80 2.11
N SER A 52 12.77 10.05 1.13
CA SER A 52 12.06 8.78 1.38
C SER A 52 12.99 7.77 2.06
N ARG A 53 14.25 7.67 1.60
CA ARG A 53 15.26 6.79 2.21
C ARG A 53 15.67 7.25 3.62
N TRP A 54 15.68 8.56 3.87
CA TRP A 54 15.93 9.11 5.20
C TRP A 54 14.81 8.76 6.16
N ALA A 55 13.54 8.92 5.74
CA ALA A 55 12.38 8.51 6.52
C ALA A 55 12.41 7.00 6.85
N MET A 56 12.85 6.14 5.91
CA MET A 56 13.05 4.71 6.17
C MET A 56 14.11 4.44 7.26
N LYS A 57 15.23 5.19 7.24
CA LYS A 57 16.29 5.07 8.26
C LYS A 57 15.82 5.54 9.63
N GLU A 58 15.07 6.65 9.69
CA GLU A 58 14.48 7.16 10.91
C GLU A 58 13.46 6.16 11.49
N ALA A 59 12.59 5.58 10.64
CA ALA A 59 11.67 4.53 11.06
C ALA A 59 12.40 3.32 11.67
N LEU A 60 13.48 2.85 11.03
CA LEU A 60 14.32 1.78 11.57
C LEU A 60 14.96 2.17 12.91
N HIS A 61 15.49 3.39 13.03
CA HIS A 61 16.06 3.90 14.28
C HIS A 61 15.03 3.88 15.41
N ASN A 62 13.81 4.39 15.17
CA ASN A 62 12.72 4.42 16.15
C ASN A 62 12.26 3.02 16.58
N ILE A 63 12.36 2.03 15.69
CA ILE A 63 12.11 0.62 16.03
C ILE A 63 13.24 0.10 16.93
N GLN A 64 14.49 0.30 16.55
CA GLN A 64 15.66 -0.23 17.25
C GLN A 64 15.85 0.39 18.65
N THR A 65 15.49 1.66 18.83
CA THR A 65 15.55 2.34 20.14
C THR A 65 14.33 2.07 21.02
N GLY A 66 13.30 1.39 20.50
CA GLY A 66 12.07 1.09 21.22
C GLY A 66 11.08 2.25 21.31
N GLU A 67 11.36 3.40 20.68
CA GLU A 67 10.46 4.57 20.69
C GLU A 67 9.11 4.24 20.04
N TYR A 68 9.11 3.51 18.92
CA TYR A 68 7.87 3.03 18.30
C TYR A 68 7.07 2.13 19.24
N ALA A 69 7.73 1.18 19.90
CA ALA A 69 7.08 0.25 20.82
C ALA A 69 6.44 0.98 22.01
N LYS A 70 7.15 1.97 22.58
CA LYS A 70 6.64 2.82 23.65
C LYS A 70 5.39 3.60 23.21
N ARG A 71 5.41 4.23 22.03
CA ARG A 71 4.26 4.95 21.48
C ARG A 71 3.04 4.02 21.30
N PHE A 72 3.24 2.83 20.76
CA PHE A 72 2.16 1.88 20.55
C PHE A 72 1.55 1.36 21.86
N ILE A 73 2.38 1.10 22.88
CA ILE A 73 1.90 0.71 24.22
C ILE A 73 1.06 1.83 24.85
N LEU A 74 1.53 3.08 24.79
CA LEU A 74 0.80 4.24 25.32
C LEU A 74 -0.53 4.45 24.60
N GLU A 75 -0.55 4.31 23.28
CA GLU A 75 -1.77 4.36 22.48
C GLU A 75 -2.77 3.27 22.92
N GLY A 76 -2.29 2.04 23.16
CA GLY A 76 -3.12 0.95 23.69
C GLY A 76 -3.64 1.22 25.10
N GLN A 77 -2.82 1.82 25.98
CA GLN A 77 -3.24 2.25 27.32
C GLN A 77 -4.30 3.37 27.27
N ALA A 78 -4.24 4.22 26.24
CA ALA A 78 -5.23 5.25 25.97
C ALA A 78 -6.49 4.72 25.24
N ASN A 79 -6.59 3.40 25.01
CA ASN A 79 -7.68 2.76 24.28
C ASN A 79 -7.79 3.19 22.80
N TYR A 80 -6.64 3.31 22.12
CA TYR A 80 -6.51 3.43 20.66
C TYR A 80 -7.20 4.64 19.98
N PRO A 81 -7.11 5.88 20.51
CA PRO A 81 -7.75 7.05 19.89
C PRO A 81 -7.19 7.41 18.51
N GLU A 82 -5.87 7.39 18.31
CA GLU A 82 -5.20 7.68 17.04
C GLU A 82 -5.56 6.61 16.00
N MET A 83 -5.48 5.33 16.38
CA MET A 83 -5.84 4.23 15.48
C MET A 83 -7.32 4.25 15.09
N THR A 84 -8.21 4.55 16.03
CA THR A 84 -9.65 4.66 15.76
C THR A 84 -9.93 5.78 14.74
N ALA A 85 -9.27 6.93 14.89
CA ALA A 85 -9.37 8.03 13.93
C ALA A 85 -8.85 7.62 12.55
N HIS A 86 -7.67 7.00 12.45
CA HIS A 86 -7.11 6.56 11.18
C HIS A 86 -7.95 5.50 10.48
N ARG A 87 -8.47 4.49 11.22
CA ARG A 87 -9.37 3.47 10.67
C ARG A 87 -10.62 4.11 10.06
N ARG A 88 -11.23 5.08 10.76
CA ARG A 88 -12.41 5.81 10.26
C ARG A 88 -12.08 6.60 8.99
N LEU A 89 -10.94 7.29 8.95
CA LEU A 89 -10.53 8.07 7.78
C LEU A 89 -10.24 7.16 6.58
N ASN A 90 -9.55 6.05 6.79
CA ASN A 90 -9.26 5.07 5.73
C ASN A 90 -10.54 4.44 5.19
N ALA A 91 -11.47 4.03 6.07
CA ALA A 91 -12.77 3.47 5.66
C ALA A 91 -13.63 4.47 4.86
N ALA A 92 -13.47 5.77 5.14
CA ALA A 92 -14.17 6.83 4.41
C ALA A 92 -13.49 7.22 3.09
N HIS A 93 -12.23 6.82 2.86
CA HIS A 93 -11.44 7.24 1.71
C HIS A 93 -12.13 6.85 0.38
N PRO A 94 -12.13 7.72 -0.65
CA PRO A 94 -12.81 7.42 -1.92
C PRO A 94 -12.39 6.11 -2.58
N ILE A 95 -11.13 5.70 -2.39
CA ILE A 95 -10.60 4.43 -2.91
C ILE A 95 -11.38 3.21 -2.41
N GLU A 96 -11.86 3.23 -1.16
CA GLU A 96 -12.62 2.13 -0.57
C GLU A 96 -14.04 2.07 -1.15
N GLN A 97 -14.66 3.24 -1.34
CA GLN A 97 -16.01 3.33 -1.91
C GLN A 97 -16.04 2.85 -3.37
N VAL A 98 -15.06 3.28 -4.17
CA VAL A 98 -14.92 2.89 -5.57
C VAL A 98 -14.50 1.42 -5.67
N GLY A 99 -13.50 1.03 -4.89
CA GLY A 99 -12.98 -0.33 -4.85
C GLY A 99 -14.01 -1.37 -4.45
N ALA A 100 -14.85 -1.07 -3.45
CA ALA A 100 -15.92 -1.98 -3.04
C ALA A 100 -16.96 -2.22 -4.16
N LYS A 101 -17.25 -1.21 -4.99
CA LYS A 101 -18.15 -1.36 -6.14
C LYS A 101 -17.48 -2.20 -7.23
N LEU A 102 -16.23 -1.91 -7.57
CA LEU A 102 -15.50 -2.62 -8.61
C LEU A 102 -15.25 -4.09 -8.25
N ARG A 103 -14.79 -4.38 -7.02
CA ARG A 103 -14.54 -5.76 -6.57
C ARG A 103 -15.81 -6.62 -6.56
N LYS A 104 -17.00 -6.04 -6.33
CA LYS A 104 -18.28 -6.77 -6.42
C LYS A 104 -18.62 -7.23 -7.84
N MET A 105 -18.08 -6.57 -8.85
CA MET A 105 -18.29 -6.93 -10.27
C MET A 105 -17.27 -7.96 -10.77
N MET A 106 -16.29 -8.34 -9.94
CA MET A 106 -15.22 -9.27 -10.26
C MET A 106 -15.51 -10.63 -9.60
N PRO A 107 -16.20 -11.58 -10.27
CA PRO A 107 -16.69 -12.82 -9.66
C PRO A 107 -15.60 -13.75 -9.13
N TRP A 108 -14.35 -13.55 -9.55
CA TRP A 108 -13.18 -14.30 -9.10
C TRP A 108 -12.57 -13.78 -7.79
N ILE A 109 -13.05 -12.65 -7.25
CA ILE A 109 -12.55 -12.10 -5.97
C ILE A 109 -13.44 -12.61 -4.83
N GLU A 110 -12.89 -13.49 -3.99
CA GLU A 110 -13.55 -13.98 -2.79
C GLU A 110 -13.41 -13.01 -1.61
N LYS A 111 -14.35 -13.07 -0.64
CA LYS A 111 -14.23 -12.30 0.61
C LYS A 111 -13.26 -12.99 1.56
N ILE A 112 -12.14 -12.33 1.83
CA ILE A 112 -11.03 -12.90 2.63
C ILE A 112 -11.13 -12.53 4.13
N VAL A 113 -11.80 -11.43 4.50
CA VAL A 113 -11.75 -10.87 5.87
C VAL A 113 -13.10 -10.91 6.58
N ASP A 114 -13.09 -11.40 7.82
CA ASP A 114 -14.20 -11.33 8.78
C ASP A 114 -14.22 -9.96 9.46
N THR A 115 -15.24 -9.15 9.17
CA THR A 115 -15.37 -7.79 9.71
C THR A 115 -15.85 -7.74 11.17
N SER A 116 -16.13 -8.89 11.80
CA SER A 116 -16.60 -8.96 13.19
C SER A 116 -15.47 -8.99 14.23
N LYS A 117 -14.20 -9.10 13.79
CA LYS A 117 -13.04 -9.35 14.66
C LYS A 117 -12.08 -8.16 14.86
N ASN A 118 -12.44 -6.96 14.40
CA ASN A 118 -11.56 -5.77 14.41
C ASN A 118 -12.09 -4.59 15.22
#